data_AF-A0A847V9F3-F1
#
_entry.id   AF-A0A847V9F3-F1
#
_cell.length_a   1.000
_cell.length_b   1.000
_cell.length_c   1.000
_cell.angle_alpha   90.00
_cell.angle_beta   90.00
_cell.angle_gamma   90.00
#
_symmetry.space_group_name_H-M   'P 1'
#
loop_
_entity.id
_entity.type
_entity.pdbx_description
1 polymer ?
#
loop_
_entity_poly.entity_id
_entity_poly.type
_entity_poly.pdbx_seq_one_letter_code
_entity_poly.pdbx_strand_id
1 'polypeptide(L)'
;MTPLPRTLLALLALLAVALLAGAAAADTTPVPTTSPGDGGAQARGIVTGTFAAGQPFRISGSVAFAATGLPTAGAVVLLQEQGPDGGWTDLERTTTDADGDYAFVLTRGGAGTYRFRALIDGVQVEEGWLVTVGDGGSPAPTLTTPAPTLTTPGPAESAAPPAGTGTTYADARARYSDRGLAWSRAWGASDPAEIRRHLNESKAAYSAALETAIAVDDPSNEANLALVRTISTAYADMADAALAMYDGGDAFREGRSGMDGGAWGEAENSFAAAAAFFSNSAVLFDEATVQLQRASYAGTEFGDGTAYTEAIVPILDEKAAYVAEFAEYARGWQHGAAAYAARTAGDEARFRDEANLAIDLFDGLRSSAAFGADAAANRDVLAGLLAA
;
A
#
# COMPACT_ATOMS: atom_id res chain seq x y z
N MET A 1 -22.09 34.49 -5.01
CA MET A 1 -22.18 33.13 -4.43
C MET A 1 -22.74 32.22 -5.51
N THR A 2 -21.85 31.60 -6.28
CA THR A 2 -22.19 30.63 -7.32
C THR A 2 -22.47 29.28 -6.63
N PRO A 3 -23.58 28.60 -6.95
CA PRO A 3 -23.87 27.30 -6.37
C PRO A 3 -22.87 26.25 -6.86
N LEU A 4 -22.40 25.39 -5.93
CA LEU A 4 -21.54 24.24 -6.23
C LEU A 4 -22.18 23.34 -7.32
N PRO A 5 -21.39 22.78 -8.24
CA PRO A 5 -21.90 21.95 -9.32
C PRO A 5 -22.54 20.67 -8.76
N ARG A 6 -23.71 20.30 -9.30
CA ARG A 6 -24.52 19.15 -8.88
C ARG A 6 -23.79 17.80 -8.90
N THR A 7 -22.67 17.70 -9.61
CA THR A 7 -21.77 16.53 -9.63
C THR A 7 -20.98 16.36 -8.33
N LEU A 8 -20.64 17.44 -7.62
CA LEU A 8 -19.96 17.36 -6.32
C LEU A 8 -20.92 16.91 -5.21
N LEU A 9 -22.19 17.34 -5.29
CA LEU A 9 -23.28 16.88 -4.41
C LEU A 9 -23.64 15.40 -4.60
N ALA A 10 -23.48 14.87 -5.82
CA ALA A 10 -23.67 13.44 -6.10
C ALA A 10 -22.52 12.58 -5.53
N LEU A 11 -21.27 13.08 -5.54
CA LEU A 11 -20.14 12.39 -4.90
C LEU A 11 -20.26 12.37 -3.37
N LEU A 12 -20.69 13.48 -2.76
CA LEU A 12 -20.96 13.57 -1.32
C LEU A 12 -22.13 12.67 -0.88
N ALA A 13 -23.16 12.51 -1.71
CA ALA A 13 -24.29 11.62 -1.42
C ALA A 13 -23.95 10.13 -1.55
N LEU A 14 -23.04 9.74 -2.46
CA LEU A 14 -22.56 8.35 -2.56
C LEU A 14 -21.64 7.97 -1.40
N LEU A 15 -20.90 8.93 -0.84
CA LEU A 15 -20.05 8.71 0.34
C LEU A 15 -20.86 8.30 1.58
N ALA A 16 -22.11 8.78 1.71
CA ALA A 16 -23.00 8.48 2.82
C ALA A 16 -23.73 7.12 2.70
N VAL A 17 -23.94 6.61 1.48
CA VAL A 17 -24.67 5.34 1.27
C VAL A 17 -23.79 4.11 1.55
N ALA A 18 -22.47 4.22 1.37
CA ALA A 18 -21.53 3.15 1.75
C ALA A 18 -21.34 3.01 3.28
N LEU A 19 -21.69 4.05 4.06
CA LEU A 19 -21.61 4.02 5.53
C LEU A 19 -22.75 3.22 6.22
N LEU A 20 -23.81 2.83 5.49
CA LEU A 20 -25.00 2.18 6.08
C LEU A 20 -25.10 0.67 5.80
N ALA A 21 -24.22 0.09 4.99
CA ALA A 21 -24.30 -1.33 4.61
C ALA A 21 -23.56 -2.30 5.55
N GLY A 22 -22.83 -1.79 6.55
CA GLY A 22 -22.03 -2.61 7.47
C GLY A 22 -22.78 -3.23 8.66
N ALA A 23 -24.08 -2.97 8.81
CA ALA A 23 -24.89 -3.49 9.92
C ALA A 23 -26.13 -4.24 9.40
N ALA A 24 -25.93 -5.42 8.81
CA ALA A 24 -27.02 -6.36 8.57
C ALA A 24 -26.56 -7.80 8.79
N ALA A 25 -27.37 -8.52 9.56
CA ALA A 25 -27.13 -9.81 10.17
C ALA A 25 -26.75 -10.95 9.20
N ALA A 26 -26.01 -11.91 9.73
CA ALA A 26 -25.69 -13.19 9.11
C ALA A 26 -26.94 -13.93 8.61
N ASP A 27 -26.91 -14.39 7.36
CA ASP A 27 -27.79 -15.45 6.87
C ASP A 27 -26.94 -16.50 6.15
N THR A 28 -27.09 -17.76 6.58
CA THR A 28 -26.24 -18.89 6.24
C THR A 28 -26.77 -19.63 5.02
N THR A 29 -25.98 -19.71 3.93
CA THR A 29 -26.13 -20.77 2.92
C THR A 29 -24.77 -21.31 2.42
N PRO A 30 -24.66 -22.61 2.09
CA PRO A 30 -23.37 -23.29 1.92
C PRO A 30 -22.79 -23.20 0.50
N VAL A 31 -21.45 -23.17 0.44
CA VAL A 31 -20.62 -23.08 -0.78
C VAL A 31 -20.36 -24.47 -1.38
N PRO A 32 -20.40 -24.67 -2.72
CA PRO A 32 -19.97 -25.91 -3.36
C PRO A 32 -18.46 -25.94 -3.62
N THR A 33 -17.85 -27.07 -3.30
CA THR A 33 -16.42 -27.39 -3.45
C THR A 33 -16.05 -27.68 -4.92
N THR A 34 -14.88 -27.22 -5.38
CA THR A 34 -14.24 -27.76 -6.59
C THR A 34 -12.77 -28.14 -6.33
N SER A 35 -12.33 -29.17 -7.05
CA SER A 35 -11.13 -30.01 -6.86
C SER A 35 -9.97 -29.57 -7.79
N PRO A 36 -8.69 -29.87 -7.46
CA PRO A 36 -7.51 -29.25 -8.08
C PRO A 36 -7.01 -29.97 -9.35
N GLY A 37 -6.29 -29.25 -10.22
CA GLY A 37 -5.64 -29.77 -11.43
C GLY A 37 -4.40 -28.99 -11.87
N ASP A 38 -3.24 -29.66 -11.73
CA ASP A 38 -1.92 -29.60 -12.41
C ASP A 38 -1.42 -28.34 -13.15
N GLY A 39 -0.37 -27.69 -12.59
CA GLY A 39 1.02 -28.04 -12.95
C GLY A 39 1.71 -27.29 -14.10
N GLY A 40 2.11 -26.03 -13.88
CA GLY A 40 3.10 -25.33 -14.71
C GLY A 40 3.70 -24.11 -13.99
N ALA A 41 5.02 -24.11 -13.74
CA ALA A 41 5.71 -23.00 -13.09
C ALA A 41 5.58 -21.71 -13.91
N GLN A 42 4.79 -20.75 -13.41
CA GLN A 42 4.51 -19.49 -14.09
C GLN A 42 5.38 -18.37 -13.52
N ALA A 43 6.15 -17.72 -14.40
CA ALA A 43 6.98 -16.57 -14.06
C ALA A 43 6.12 -15.33 -13.85
N ARG A 44 6.36 -14.56 -12.77
CA ARG A 44 5.76 -13.24 -12.56
C ARG A 44 6.86 -12.18 -12.67
N GLY A 45 6.75 -11.35 -13.71
CA GLY A 45 7.71 -10.27 -14.02
C GLY A 45 8.78 -10.70 -15.04
N ILE A 46 8.59 -10.31 -16.31
CA ILE A 46 9.67 -10.31 -17.32
C ILE A 46 10.13 -8.87 -17.48
N VAL A 47 11.40 -8.60 -17.18
CA VAL A 47 12.02 -7.32 -17.53
C VAL A 47 12.68 -7.46 -18.89
N THR A 48 12.44 -6.49 -19.78
CA THR A 48 13.11 -6.39 -21.07
C THR A 48 13.94 -5.12 -21.06
N GLY A 49 15.25 -5.24 -21.23
CA GLY A 49 16.17 -4.09 -21.24
C GLY A 49 17.13 -4.15 -22.41
N THR A 50 17.59 -2.98 -22.85
CA THR A 50 18.65 -2.88 -23.86
C THR A 50 19.94 -2.46 -23.16
N PHE A 51 20.99 -3.26 -23.31
CA PHE A 51 22.23 -3.11 -22.56
C PHE A 51 23.42 -2.95 -23.51
N ALA A 52 24.38 -2.12 -23.12
CA ALA A 52 25.62 -1.90 -23.86
C ALA A 52 26.66 -2.99 -23.56
N ALA A 53 27.50 -3.31 -24.55
CA ALA A 53 28.59 -4.26 -24.37
C ALA A 53 29.60 -3.76 -23.32
N GLY A 54 30.01 -4.65 -22.42
CA GLY A 54 31.07 -4.41 -21.44
C GLY A 54 30.69 -3.48 -20.28
N GLN A 55 29.46 -2.97 -20.20
CA GLN A 55 29.01 -2.14 -19.10
C GLN A 55 28.27 -2.97 -18.05
N PRO A 56 28.60 -2.83 -16.75
CA PRO A 56 27.83 -3.46 -15.70
C PRO A 56 26.46 -2.81 -15.54
N PHE A 57 25.44 -3.61 -15.30
CA PHE A 57 24.07 -3.15 -15.01
C PHE A 57 23.47 -3.97 -13.87
N ARG A 58 22.47 -3.38 -13.19
CA ARG A 58 21.80 -4.02 -12.05
C ARG A 58 20.44 -4.56 -12.49
N ILE A 59 20.05 -5.71 -11.96
CA ILE A 59 18.67 -6.18 -11.99
C ILE A 59 18.27 -6.39 -10.54
N SER A 60 17.18 -5.78 -10.10
CA SER A 60 16.75 -5.87 -8.70
C SER A 60 15.25 -5.98 -8.59
N GLY A 61 14.79 -6.41 -7.42
CA GLY A 61 13.39 -6.49 -7.10
C GLY A 61 13.18 -6.88 -5.65
N SER A 62 11.95 -7.15 -5.30
CA SER A 62 11.55 -7.58 -3.96
C SER A 62 10.75 -8.87 -4.01
N VAL A 63 10.79 -9.61 -2.91
CA VAL A 63 10.04 -10.84 -2.68
C VAL A 63 9.23 -10.66 -1.41
N ALA A 64 7.92 -10.78 -1.55
CA ALA A 64 6.98 -10.75 -0.44
C ALA A 64 5.98 -11.91 -0.52
N PHE A 65 5.46 -12.33 0.63
CA PHE A 65 4.35 -13.28 0.68
C PHE A 65 3.08 -12.61 0.15
N ALA A 66 2.48 -13.12 -0.93
CA ALA A 66 1.29 -12.52 -1.55
C ALA A 66 0.04 -12.56 -0.65
N ALA A 67 -0.02 -13.47 0.34
CA ALA A 67 -1.12 -13.56 1.29
C ALA A 67 -1.06 -12.48 2.38
N THR A 68 0.14 -11.98 2.72
CA THR A 68 0.35 -11.07 3.86
C THR A 68 1.06 -9.77 3.48
N GLY A 69 1.59 -9.67 2.26
CA GLY A 69 2.43 -8.57 1.78
C GLY A 69 3.78 -8.45 2.48
N LEU A 70 4.12 -9.34 3.42
CA LEU A 70 5.31 -9.19 4.24
C LEU A 70 6.58 -9.51 3.45
N PRO A 71 7.64 -8.70 3.62
CA PRO A 71 8.92 -8.95 3.00
C PRO A 71 9.49 -10.27 3.49
N THR A 72 10.14 -11.01 2.59
CA THR A 72 10.72 -12.30 2.96
C THR A 72 12.23 -12.25 2.89
N ALA A 73 12.85 -12.31 4.05
CA ALA A 73 14.29 -12.40 4.18
C ALA A 73 14.83 -13.81 3.93
N GLY A 74 15.98 -13.91 3.27
CA GLY A 74 16.71 -15.16 3.07
C GLY A 74 16.13 -16.11 2.00
N ALA A 75 15.16 -15.66 1.20
CA ALA A 75 14.64 -16.43 0.08
C ALA A 75 15.69 -16.52 -1.05
N VAL A 76 15.93 -17.71 -1.59
CA VAL A 76 16.85 -17.90 -2.71
C VAL A 76 16.16 -17.50 -4.00
N VAL A 77 16.70 -16.48 -4.68
CA VAL A 77 16.21 -15.97 -5.96
C VAL A 77 17.15 -16.42 -7.08
N LEU A 78 16.59 -17.05 -8.10
CA LEU A 78 17.26 -17.49 -9.32
C LEU A 78 16.90 -16.54 -10.48
N LEU A 79 17.90 -15.92 -11.08
CA LEU A 79 17.73 -15.13 -12.30
C LEU A 79 17.90 -16.02 -13.53
N GLN A 80 16.96 -15.92 -14.47
CA GLN A 80 17.04 -16.57 -15.77
C GLN A 80 17.02 -15.54 -16.90
N GLU A 81 17.72 -15.86 -17.99
CA GLU A 81 17.73 -15.09 -19.24
C GLU A 81 17.06 -15.88 -20.37
N GLN A 82 16.33 -15.18 -21.25
CA GLN A 82 15.76 -15.79 -22.45
C GLN A 82 16.79 -15.83 -23.58
N GLY A 83 17.10 -17.03 -24.07
CA GLY A 83 17.94 -17.27 -25.23
C GLY A 83 17.26 -16.94 -26.57
N PRO A 84 18.01 -16.95 -27.69
CA PRO A 84 17.50 -16.59 -29.02
C PRO A 84 16.40 -17.53 -29.55
N ASP A 85 16.38 -18.77 -29.07
CA ASP A 85 15.38 -19.80 -29.34
C ASP A 85 14.11 -19.65 -28.48
N GLY A 86 14.08 -18.66 -27.59
CA GLY A 86 12.99 -18.40 -26.66
C GLY A 86 13.06 -19.23 -25.38
N GLY A 87 14.06 -20.12 -25.24
CA GLY A 87 14.29 -20.91 -24.03
C GLY A 87 14.84 -20.08 -22.88
N TRP A 88 14.57 -20.46 -21.63
CA TRP A 88 15.11 -19.78 -20.45
C TRP A 88 16.30 -20.55 -19.88
N THR A 89 17.38 -19.83 -19.58
CA THR A 89 18.61 -20.42 -19.00
C THR A 89 18.94 -19.77 -17.66
N ASP A 90 19.30 -20.59 -16.68
CA ASP A 90 19.80 -20.15 -15.37
C ASP A 90 21.07 -19.32 -15.52
N LEU A 91 21.09 -18.16 -14.89
CA LEU A 91 22.21 -17.23 -14.97
C LEU A 91 22.94 -17.10 -13.63
N GLU A 92 22.24 -16.67 -12.58
CA GLU A 92 22.83 -16.38 -11.27
C GLU A 92 21.80 -16.59 -10.15
N ARG A 93 22.27 -16.83 -8.92
CA ARG A 93 21.43 -16.94 -7.71
C ARG A 93 21.86 -15.93 -6.66
N THR A 94 20.89 -15.39 -5.92
CA THR A 94 21.13 -14.53 -4.76
C THR A 94 20.12 -14.86 -3.65
N THR A 95 20.24 -14.21 -2.50
CA THR A 95 19.26 -14.30 -1.41
C THR A 95 18.69 -12.92 -1.11
N THR A 96 17.42 -12.85 -0.76
CA THR A 96 16.77 -11.61 -0.33
C THR A 96 17.28 -11.13 1.03
N ASP A 97 17.34 -9.81 1.22
CA ASP A 97 17.71 -9.18 2.48
C ASP A 97 16.52 -9.07 3.47
N ALA A 98 16.73 -8.39 4.60
CA ALA A 98 15.73 -8.27 5.66
C ALA A 98 14.40 -7.62 5.20
N ASP A 99 14.48 -6.78 4.17
CA ASP A 99 13.36 -6.05 3.59
C ASP A 99 12.78 -6.79 2.37
N GLY A 100 13.24 -8.03 2.12
CA GLY A 100 12.79 -8.87 1.02
C GLY A 100 13.39 -8.48 -0.32
N ASP A 101 14.34 -7.56 -0.35
CA ASP A 101 14.94 -7.06 -1.57
C ASP A 101 16.08 -7.95 -2.06
N TYR A 102 16.25 -8.03 -3.37
CA TYR A 102 17.33 -8.77 -4.01
C TYR A 102 17.89 -7.99 -5.20
N ALA A 103 19.15 -8.29 -5.55
CA ALA A 103 19.77 -7.73 -6.73
C ALA A 103 20.87 -8.60 -7.33
N PHE A 104 21.06 -8.43 -8.63
CA PHE A 104 22.10 -9.02 -9.47
C PHE A 104 22.87 -7.89 -10.15
N VAL A 105 24.19 -8.04 -10.28
CA VAL A 105 25.04 -7.12 -11.04
C VAL A 105 25.68 -7.89 -12.17
N LEU A 106 25.28 -7.58 -13.41
CA LEU A 106 25.63 -8.34 -14.60
C LEU A 106 26.45 -7.50 -15.56
N THR A 107 27.23 -8.17 -16.42
CA THR A 107 27.90 -7.54 -17.57
C THR A 107 27.66 -8.42 -18.81
N ARG A 108 27.48 -7.81 -19.99
CA ARG A 108 27.25 -8.54 -21.25
C ARG A 108 28.36 -8.26 -22.25
N GLY A 109 28.84 -9.29 -22.94
CA GLY A 109 29.89 -9.17 -23.95
C GLY A 109 29.40 -8.56 -25.28
N GLY A 110 28.10 -8.64 -25.55
CA GLY A 110 27.45 -8.02 -26.70
C GLY A 110 26.45 -6.95 -26.28
N ALA A 111 26.28 -5.91 -27.10
CA ALA A 111 25.20 -4.96 -26.93
C ALA A 111 23.93 -5.55 -27.54
N GLY A 112 22.78 -5.36 -26.89
CA GLY A 112 21.53 -5.93 -27.39
C GLY A 112 20.38 -5.83 -26.40
N THR A 113 19.21 -6.32 -26.84
CA THR A 113 18.02 -6.45 -26.01
C THR A 113 18.02 -7.82 -25.35
N TYR A 114 17.85 -7.83 -24.04
CA TYR A 114 17.85 -9.03 -23.22
C TYR A 114 16.58 -9.08 -22.39
N ARG A 115 16.11 -10.30 -22.10
CA ARG A 115 14.94 -10.55 -21.27
C ARG A 115 15.31 -11.38 -20.08
N PHE A 116 14.89 -10.92 -18.90
CA PHE A 116 15.18 -11.58 -17.64
C PHE A 116 13.91 -11.84 -16.86
N ARG A 117 13.94 -12.91 -16.05
CA ARG A 117 12.92 -13.21 -15.06
C ARG A 117 13.57 -13.76 -13.80
N ALA A 118 12.97 -13.50 -12.66
CA ALA A 118 13.38 -14.06 -11.37
C ALA A 118 12.43 -15.17 -10.95
N LEU A 119 12.98 -16.20 -10.30
CA LEU A 119 12.26 -17.35 -9.73
C LEU A 119 12.69 -17.54 -8.28
N ILE A 120 11.82 -18.07 -7.43
CA ILE A 120 12.18 -18.49 -6.06
C ILE A 120 12.52 -19.98 -6.08
N ASP A 121 13.70 -20.35 -5.60
CA ASP A 121 14.19 -21.75 -5.64
C ASP A 121 13.44 -22.63 -4.62
N GLY A 122 13.05 -23.84 -5.01
CA GLY A 122 12.42 -24.83 -4.11
C GLY A 122 10.93 -24.66 -3.78
N VAL A 123 10.21 -23.70 -4.35
CA VAL A 123 8.77 -23.48 -4.07
C VAL A 123 7.91 -23.72 -5.32
N GLN A 124 6.90 -24.60 -5.20
CA GLN A 124 5.79 -24.69 -6.17
C GLN A 124 4.82 -23.54 -5.85
N VAL A 125 4.86 -22.47 -6.64
CA VAL A 125 4.04 -21.28 -6.37
C VAL A 125 2.65 -21.48 -6.97
N GLU A 126 1.75 -22.16 -6.26
CA GLU A 126 0.33 -22.18 -6.62
C GLU A 126 -0.42 -20.92 -6.15
N GLU A 127 -0.05 -20.28 -5.04
CA GLU A 127 -0.58 -18.97 -4.63
C GLU A 127 0.25 -18.50 -3.43
N GLY A 128 0.87 -17.32 -3.46
CA GLY A 128 1.50 -16.80 -2.24
C GLY A 128 2.79 -15.99 -2.36
N TRP A 129 3.30 -15.63 -3.55
CA TRP A 129 4.52 -14.83 -3.67
C TRP A 129 4.44 -13.72 -4.72
N LEU A 130 4.89 -12.52 -4.37
CA LEU A 130 5.07 -11.37 -5.28
C LEU A 130 6.56 -11.20 -5.55
N VAL A 131 6.97 -11.30 -6.83
CA VAL A 131 8.34 -11.07 -7.28
C VAL A 131 8.32 -9.94 -8.30
N THR A 132 9.01 -8.85 -8.01
CA THR A 132 9.19 -7.72 -8.94
C THR A 132 10.55 -7.82 -9.61
N VAL A 133 10.70 -7.35 -10.85
CA VAL A 133 11.99 -7.27 -11.55
C VAL A 133 12.09 -5.90 -12.21
N GLY A 134 13.04 -5.08 -11.77
CA GLY A 134 13.34 -3.75 -12.28
C GLY A 134 14.64 -3.72 -13.09
N ASP A 135 14.65 -2.85 -14.10
CA ASP A 135 15.76 -2.52 -14.99
C ASP A 135 16.70 -1.49 -14.34
N GLY A 136 17.77 -1.97 -13.71
CA GLY A 136 18.81 -1.13 -13.13
C GLY A 136 19.80 -0.63 -14.19
N GLY A 137 19.38 0.38 -14.93
CA GLY A 137 20.28 1.21 -15.74
C GLY A 137 20.94 2.32 -14.92
N SER A 138 21.93 2.00 -14.07
CA SER A 138 23.05 2.92 -13.76
C SER A 138 24.16 2.22 -12.96
N PRO A 139 25.45 2.48 -13.22
CA PRO A 139 26.56 1.82 -12.55
C PRO A 139 26.77 2.37 -11.12
N ALA A 140 27.05 1.48 -10.17
CA ALA A 140 27.52 1.83 -8.82
C ALA A 140 29.00 2.27 -8.83
N PRO A 141 29.49 3.03 -7.84
CA PRO A 141 30.46 4.11 -8.04
C PRO A 141 31.94 3.67 -7.95
N THR A 142 32.83 4.50 -8.48
CA THR A 142 34.21 4.60 -7.97
C THR A 142 34.55 6.06 -7.71
N LEU A 143 34.73 6.39 -6.43
CA LEU A 143 35.32 7.65 -5.97
C LEU A 143 36.79 7.70 -6.36
N THR A 144 37.23 8.79 -6.98
CA THR A 144 38.53 9.43 -6.72
C THR A 144 38.55 10.84 -7.31
N THR A 145 38.54 11.84 -6.43
CA THR A 145 38.92 13.23 -6.72
C THR A 145 40.45 13.33 -6.72
N PRO A 146 41.06 14.22 -7.55
CA PRO A 146 41.45 15.51 -6.97
C PRO A 146 41.24 16.73 -7.91
N ALA A 147 40.60 17.76 -7.33
CA ALA A 147 40.90 19.20 -7.23
C ALA A 147 41.45 20.04 -8.43
N PRO A 148 41.21 21.36 -8.44
CA PRO A 148 40.80 22.13 -9.63
C PRO A 148 41.93 22.91 -10.33
N THR A 149 41.65 23.49 -11.49
CA THR A 149 42.36 24.68 -11.96
C THR A 149 41.39 25.68 -12.57
N LEU A 150 41.37 26.87 -11.98
CA LEU A 150 40.65 28.08 -12.40
C LEU A 150 41.28 28.68 -13.67
N THR A 151 40.43 29.10 -14.62
CA THR A 151 40.66 30.30 -15.44
C THR A 151 39.32 30.88 -15.91
N THR A 152 39.14 32.18 -15.69
CA THR A 152 37.99 33.04 -16.00
C THR A 152 38.42 34.06 -17.09
N PRO A 153 37.55 34.90 -17.68
CA PRO A 153 36.33 34.68 -18.49
C PRO A 153 36.44 35.31 -19.92
N GLY A 154 35.47 35.03 -20.80
CA GLY A 154 35.24 35.80 -22.05
C GLY A 154 33.78 35.69 -22.52
N PRO A 155 33.13 36.77 -23.00
CA PRO A 155 31.67 36.88 -23.13
C PRO A 155 31.14 36.47 -24.52
N ALA A 156 29.81 36.32 -24.58
CA ALA A 156 28.97 35.94 -25.72
C ALA A 156 28.95 34.42 -25.97
N GLU A 157 27.85 33.76 -26.26
CA GLU A 157 26.59 34.20 -26.84
C GLU A 157 25.54 33.11 -26.52
N SER A 158 24.27 33.51 -26.45
CA SER A 158 23.12 32.65 -26.23
C SER A 158 23.07 31.47 -27.20
N ALA A 159 23.41 30.27 -26.74
CA ALA A 159 23.02 29.01 -27.37
C ALA A 159 22.76 27.97 -26.28
N ALA A 160 21.53 27.47 -26.23
CA ALA A 160 21.13 26.40 -25.34
C ALA A 160 22.04 25.16 -25.51
N PRO A 161 22.47 24.49 -24.42
CA PRO A 161 23.06 23.16 -24.54
C PRO A 161 21.93 22.11 -24.67
N PRO A 162 22.13 21.04 -25.47
CA PRO A 162 21.19 19.93 -25.55
C PRO A 162 21.38 19.06 -24.30
N ALA A 163 20.34 18.89 -23.48
CA ALA A 163 20.46 18.13 -22.24
C ALA A 163 19.49 16.94 -22.22
N GLY A 164 20.07 15.74 -22.39
CA GLY A 164 19.60 14.46 -21.86
C GLY A 164 18.41 13.83 -22.57
N THR A 165 18.55 12.57 -22.97
CA THR A 165 17.43 11.63 -23.13
C THR A 165 16.83 11.26 -21.76
N GLY A 166 16.66 12.26 -20.89
CA GLY A 166 16.24 12.14 -19.50
C GLY A 166 14.74 12.37 -19.38
N THR A 167 14.17 11.84 -18.30
CA THR A 167 12.77 12.03 -17.92
C THR A 167 12.41 13.52 -17.95
N THR A 168 11.32 13.84 -18.62
CA THR A 168 10.86 15.22 -18.83
C THR A 168 9.65 15.54 -17.96
N TYR A 169 9.37 16.83 -17.78
CA TYR A 169 8.11 17.27 -17.16
C TYR A 169 6.88 16.69 -17.88
N ALA A 170 6.92 16.55 -19.22
CA ALA A 170 5.84 15.96 -20.00
C ALA A 170 5.58 14.49 -19.60
N ASP A 171 6.63 13.72 -19.28
CA ASP A 171 6.50 12.33 -18.80
C ASP A 171 5.83 12.29 -17.43
N ALA A 172 6.24 13.18 -16.51
CA ALA A 172 5.63 13.30 -15.18
C ALA A 172 4.15 13.69 -15.26
N ARG A 173 3.81 14.65 -16.14
CA ARG A 173 2.44 15.08 -16.39
C ARG A 173 1.59 13.97 -17.00
N ALA A 174 2.11 13.21 -17.97
CA ALA A 174 1.39 12.10 -18.58
C ALA A 174 1.00 11.05 -17.53
N ARG A 175 1.98 10.61 -16.72
CA ARG A 175 1.74 9.67 -15.60
C ARG A 175 0.80 10.24 -14.54
N TYR A 176 0.91 11.54 -14.24
CA TYR A 176 -0.04 12.23 -13.37
C TYR A 176 -1.49 12.14 -13.91
N SER A 177 -1.68 12.24 -15.22
CA SER A 177 -3.02 12.31 -15.81
C SER A 177 -3.72 10.94 -15.83
N ASP A 178 -2.96 9.85 -15.99
CA ASP A 178 -3.52 8.50 -16.18
C ASP A 178 -4.00 7.83 -14.87
N ARG A 179 -3.47 8.25 -13.72
CA ARG A 179 -3.72 7.61 -12.41
C ARG A 179 -5.14 7.77 -11.85
N GLY A 180 -5.80 8.89 -12.15
CA GLY A 180 -7.12 9.20 -11.59
C GLY A 180 -8.20 8.18 -12.01
N LEU A 181 -7.97 7.45 -13.11
CA LEU A 181 -8.87 6.42 -13.60
C LEU A 181 -8.93 5.20 -12.67
N ALA A 182 -7.79 4.72 -12.16
CA ALA A 182 -7.74 3.59 -11.23
C ALA A 182 -8.40 3.95 -9.89
N TRP A 183 -8.09 5.14 -9.37
CA TRP A 183 -8.75 5.70 -8.19
C TRP A 183 -10.28 5.79 -8.38
N SER A 184 -10.74 6.34 -9.50
CA SER A 184 -12.18 6.44 -9.79
C SER A 184 -12.86 5.07 -9.93
N ARG A 185 -12.15 4.05 -10.45
CA ARG A 185 -12.68 2.68 -10.52
C ARG A 185 -12.82 2.05 -9.15
N ALA A 186 -11.88 2.29 -8.24
CA ALA A 186 -11.99 1.82 -6.85
C ALA A 186 -13.29 2.32 -6.19
N TRP A 187 -13.63 3.61 -6.37
CA TRP A 187 -14.87 4.19 -5.83
C TRP A 187 -16.15 3.76 -6.55
N GLY A 188 -16.04 3.33 -7.81
CA GLY A 188 -17.16 2.81 -8.58
C GLY A 188 -17.42 1.31 -8.37
N ALA A 189 -16.45 0.59 -7.80
CA ALA A 189 -16.57 -0.83 -7.51
C ALA A 189 -17.35 -1.07 -6.22
N SER A 190 -18.09 -2.18 -6.18
CA SER A 190 -18.82 -2.63 -4.99
C SER A 190 -18.24 -3.91 -4.39
N ASP A 191 -17.48 -4.67 -5.18
CA ASP A 191 -16.81 -5.89 -4.74
C ASP A 191 -15.49 -5.56 -4.01
N PRO A 192 -15.27 -6.05 -2.78
CA PRO A 192 -14.05 -5.75 -2.02
C PRO A 192 -12.75 -6.16 -2.72
N ALA A 193 -12.74 -7.26 -3.47
CA ALA A 193 -11.54 -7.70 -4.18
C ALA A 193 -11.25 -6.78 -5.39
N GLU A 194 -12.30 -6.35 -6.11
CA GLU A 194 -12.16 -5.34 -7.16
C GLU A 194 -11.69 -3.99 -6.62
N ILE A 195 -12.24 -3.55 -5.47
CA ILE A 195 -11.81 -2.31 -4.82
C ILE A 195 -10.33 -2.38 -4.47
N ARG A 196 -9.88 -3.44 -3.78
CA ARG A 196 -8.47 -3.67 -3.44
C ARG A 196 -7.56 -3.69 -4.66
N ARG A 197 -7.98 -4.36 -5.75
CA ARG A 197 -7.22 -4.36 -7.01
C ARG A 197 -7.05 -2.95 -7.55
N HIS A 198 -8.13 -2.18 -7.60
CA HIS A 198 -8.09 -0.81 -8.11
C HIS A 198 -7.32 0.15 -7.20
N LEU A 199 -7.36 -0.02 -5.88
CA LEU A 199 -6.52 0.73 -4.95
C LEU A 199 -5.04 0.45 -5.16
N ASN A 200 -4.65 -0.82 -5.37
CA ASN A 200 -3.28 -1.19 -5.70
C ASN A 200 -2.82 -0.62 -7.06
N GLU A 201 -3.68 -0.69 -8.09
CA GLU A 201 -3.42 -0.06 -9.40
C GLU A 201 -3.23 1.45 -9.26
N SER A 202 -4.08 2.09 -8.44
CA SER A 202 -4.00 3.52 -8.15
C SER A 202 -2.70 3.86 -7.44
N LYS A 203 -2.39 3.18 -6.34
CA LYS A 203 -1.13 3.35 -5.59
C LYS A 203 0.07 3.28 -6.52
N ALA A 204 0.18 2.20 -7.30
CA ALA A 204 1.28 2.00 -8.24
C ALA A 204 1.38 3.16 -9.25
N ALA A 205 0.26 3.64 -9.78
CA ALA A 205 0.24 4.75 -10.72
C ALA A 205 0.68 6.09 -10.07
N TYR A 206 0.23 6.36 -8.84
CA TYR A 206 0.64 7.56 -8.09
C TYR A 206 2.13 7.50 -7.68
N SER A 207 2.63 6.35 -7.20
CA SER A 207 4.05 6.15 -6.91
C SER A 207 4.92 6.31 -8.16
N ALA A 208 4.53 5.72 -9.29
CA ALA A 208 5.25 5.87 -10.54
C ALA A 208 5.29 7.32 -11.05
N ALA A 209 4.23 8.10 -10.81
CA ALA A 209 4.21 9.53 -11.13
C ALA A 209 5.11 10.34 -10.18
N LEU A 210 5.14 10.00 -8.88
CA LEU A 210 6.03 10.61 -7.89
C LEU A 210 7.50 10.38 -8.26
N GLU A 211 7.89 9.14 -8.52
CA GLU A 211 9.26 8.79 -8.91
C GLU A 211 9.70 9.56 -10.16
N THR A 212 8.80 9.64 -11.15
CA THR A 212 9.05 10.40 -12.38
C THR A 212 9.24 11.87 -12.07
N ALA A 213 8.39 12.48 -11.25
CA ALA A 213 8.50 13.88 -10.88
C ALA A 213 9.74 14.20 -10.02
N ILE A 214 10.21 13.26 -9.21
CA ILE A 214 11.48 13.39 -8.46
C ILE A 214 12.68 13.36 -9.42
N ALA A 215 12.61 12.55 -10.47
CA ALA A 215 13.70 12.41 -11.45
C ALA A 215 13.84 13.58 -12.44
N VAL A 216 12.81 14.43 -12.58
CA VAL A 216 12.84 15.59 -13.48
C VAL A 216 13.54 16.78 -12.82
N ASP A 217 14.62 17.25 -13.44
CA ASP A 217 15.28 18.53 -13.14
C ASP A 217 14.88 19.58 -14.19
N ASP A 218 13.74 20.23 -13.97
CA ASP A 218 13.22 21.28 -14.85
C ASP A 218 12.77 22.51 -14.02
N PRO A 219 13.69 23.47 -13.76
CA PRO A 219 13.40 24.66 -12.99
C PRO A 219 12.25 25.51 -13.55
N SER A 220 11.98 25.42 -14.86
CA SER A 220 10.89 26.17 -15.48
C SER A 220 9.51 25.60 -15.14
N ASN A 221 9.45 24.33 -14.75
CA ASN A 221 8.23 23.62 -14.34
C ASN A 221 8.22 23.24 -12.85
N GLU A 222 9.08 23.84 -12.02
CA GLU A 222 9.24 23.43 -10.62
C GLU A 222 7.95 23.52 -9.81
N ALA A 223 7.11 24.54 -10.03
CA ALA A 223 5.81 24.64 -9.36
C ALA A 223 4.87 23.47 -9.72
N ASN A 224 4.88 23.05 -10.99
CA ASN A 224 4.10 21.90 -11.45
C ASN A 224 4.64 20.59 -10.88
N LEU A 225 5.95 20.41 -10.90
CA LEU A 225 6.62 19.22 -10.36
C LEU A 225 6.40 19.11 -8.84
N ALA A 226 6.50 20.21 -8.10
CA ALA A 226 6.20 20.25 -6.68
C ALA A 226 4.74 19.83 -6.39
N LEU A 227 3.77 20.37 -7.14
CA LEU A 227 2.37 19.95 -6.98
C LEU A 227 2.17 18.47 -7.33
N VAL A 228 2.77 17.99 -8.43
CA VAL A 228 2.72 16.57 -8.81
C VAL A 228 3.28 15.72 -7.67
N ARG A 229 4.45 16.02 -7.11
CA ARG A 229 5.04 15.27 -6.00
C ARG A 229 4.09 15.22 -4.80
N THR A 230 3.61 16.37 -4.33
CA THR A 230 2.72 16.47 -3.16
C THR A 230 1.42 15.70 -3.34
N ILE A 231 0.71 15.89 -4.45
CA ILE A 231 -0.55 15.18 -4.71
C ILE A 231 -0.29 13.68 -4.94
N SER A 232 0.84 13.31 -5.53
CA SER A 232 1.15 11.88 -5.74
C SER A 232 1.38 11.14 -4.44
N THR A 233 2.17 11.73 -3.54
CA THR A 233 2.39 11.20 -2.20
C THR A 233 1.06 11.05 -1.47
N ALA A 234 0.26 12.13 -1.39
CA ALA A 234 -1.02 12.09 -0.69
C ALA A 234 -1.96 10.96 -1.17
N TYR A 235 -2.07 10.76 -2.48
CA TYR A 235 -2.97 9.72 -3.03
C TYR A 235 -2.40 8.31 -2.97
N ALA A 236 -1.08 8.14 -2.98
CA ALA A 236 -0.46 6.86 -2.66
C ALA A 236 -0.75 6.49 -1.19
N ASP A 237 -0.57 7.43 -0.27
CA ASP A 237 -0.83 7.26 1.17
C ASP A 237 -2.32 6.97 1.42
N MET A 238 -3.24 7.68 0.75
CA MET A 238 -4.67 7.38 0.84
C MET A 238 -5.04 5.98 0.32
N ALA A 239 -4.37 5.50 -0.73
CA ALA A 239 -4.59 4.15 -1.23
C ALA A 239 -4.11 3.10 -0.22
N ASP A 240 -2.96 3.32 0.42
CA ASP A 240 -2.46 2.48 1.50
C ASP A 240 -3.35 2.53 2.74
N ALA A 241 -3.86 3.71 3.11
CA ALA A 241 -4.80 3.87 4.20
C ALA A 241 -6.07 3.04 3.97
N ALA A 242 -6.62 3.11 2.76
CA ALA A 242 -7.81 2.34 2.39
C ALA A 242 -7.54 0.83 2.36
N LEU A 243 -6.40 0.39 1.80
CA LEU A 243 -6.01 -1.03 1.81
C LEU A 243 -5.88 -1.57 3.24
N ALA A 244 -5.18 -0.84 4.11
CA ALA A 244 -5.04 -1.19 5.52
C ALA A 244 -6.41 -1.26 6.23
N MET A 245 -7.35 -0.37 5.90
CA MET A 245 -8.72 -0.46 6.44
C MET A 245 -9.42 -1.76 6.03
N TYR A 246 -9.29 -2.20 4.77
CA TYR A 246 -9.86 -3.47 4.32
C TYR A 246 -9.17 -4.67 5.00
N ASP A 247 -7.85 -4.64 5.13
CA ASP A 247 -7.08 -5.69 5.83
C ASP A 247 -7.49 -5.80 7.30
N GLY A 248 -7.68 -4.66 7.97
CA GLY A 248 -8.22 -4.60 9.31
C GLY A 248 -9.62 -5.22 9.41
N GLY A 249 -10.48 -4.94 8.42
CA GLY A 249 -11.83 -5.53 8.36
C GLY A 249 -11.82 -7.05 8.18
N ASP A 250 -10.88 -7.59 7.39
CA ASP A 250 -10.75 -9.03 7.18
C ASP A 250 -10.22 -9.73 8.43
N ALA A 251 -9.17 -9.20 9.06
CA ALA A 251 -8.66 -9.70 10.33
C ALA A 251 -9.70 -9.61 11.45
N PHE A 252 -10.50 -8.55 11.48
CA PHE A 252 -11.59 -8.42 12.46
C PHE A 252 -12.67 -9.49 12.25
N ARG A 253 -13.04 -9.76 11.00
CA ARG A 253 -14.02 -10.82 10.66
C ARG A 253 -13.49 -12.20 11.04
N GLU A 254 -12.22 -12.47 10.78
CA GLU A 254 -11.55 -13.71 11.22
C GLU A 254 -11.59 -13.83 12.74
N GLY A 255 -11.26 -12.75 13.47
CA GLY A 255 -11.38 -12.70 14.92
C GLY A 255 -12.79 -13.01 15.42
N ARG A 256 -13.83 -12.44 14.79
CA ARG A 256 -15.24 -12.74 15.10
C ARG A 256 -15.59 -14.20 14.84
N SER A 257 -15.12 -14.79 13.73
CA SER A 257 -15.32 -16.22 13.46
C SER A 257 -14.61 -17.11 14.49
N GLY A 258 -13.40 -16.73 14.90
CA GLY A 258 -12.67 -17.41 15.96
C GLY A 258 -13.39 -17.33 17.31
N MET A 259 -14.03 -16.19 17.60
CA MET A 259 -14.89 -16.05 18.77
C MET A 259 -16.07 -17.02 18.69
N ASP A 260 -16.84 -17.01 17.60
CA ASP A 260 -18.02 -17.87 17.49
C ASP A 260 -17.65 -19.38 17.49
N GLY A 261 -16.44 -19.73 17.05
CA GLY A 261 -15.90 -21.10 17.04
C GLY A 261 -15.22 -21.54 18.34
N GLY A 262 -15.05 -20.66 19.33
CA GLY A 262 -14.34 -20.96 20.59
C GLY A 262 -12.81 -20.99 20.47
N ALA A 263 -12.24 -20.53 19.35
CA ALA A 263 -10.81 -20.44 19.10
C ALA A 263 -10.26 -19.10 19.65
N TRP A 264 -10.41 -18.88 20.96
CA TRP A 264 -10.20 -17.57 21.59
C TRP A 264 -8.77 -17.01 21.42
N GLY A 265 -7.74 -17.86 21.47
CA GLY A 265 -6.35 -17.41 21.27
C GLY A 265 -6.04 -17.00 19.82
N GLU A 266 -6.67 -17.66 18.83
CA GLU A 266 -6.56 -17.25 17.43
C GLU A 266 -7.35 -15.96 17.17
N ALA A 267 -8.51 -15.83 17.82
CA ALA A 267 -9.31 -14.61 17.78
C ALA A 267 -8.56 -13.40 18.37
N GLU A 268 -7.86 -13.59 19.50
CA GLU A 268 -7.00 -12.56 20.12
C GLU A 268 -5.97 -12.02 19.10
N ASN A 269 -5.22 -12.91 18.45
CA ASN A 269 -4.22 -12.54 17.45
C ASN A 269 -4.85 -11.80 16.25
N SER A 270 -6.02 -12.26 15.79
CA SER A 270 -6.73 -11.67 14.66
C SER A 270 -7.23 -10.25 14.99
N PHE A 271 -7.76 -10.04 16.19
CA PHE A 271 -8.17 -8.70 16.64
C PHE A 271 -6.98 -7.77 16.89
N ALA A 272 -5.85 -8.29 17.37
CA ALA A 272 -4.62 -7.52 17.49
C ALA A 272 -4.12 -7.04 16.11
N ALA A 273 -4.14 -7.92 15.11
CA ALA A 273 -3.82 -7.58 13.73
C ALA A 273 -4.80 -6.52 13.18
N ALA A 274 -6.10 -6.70 13.40
CA ALA A 274 -7.12 -5.73 13.00
C ALA A 274 -6.85 -4.35 13.60
N ALA A 275 -6.59 -4.28 14.91
CA ALA A 275 -6.26 -3.03 15.59
C ALA A 275 -5.01 -2.35 15.02
N ALA A 276 -3.97 -3.12 14.67
CA ALA A 276 -2.75 -2.60 14.06
C ALA A 276 -3.03 -2.03 12.66
N PHE A 277 -3.78 -2.75 11.83
CA PHE A 277 -4.17 -2.27 10.49
C PHE A 277 -5.01 -1.00 10.54
N PHE A 278 -6.01 -0.94 11.41
CA PHE A 278 -6.82 0.27 11.58
C PHE A 278 -6.03 1.46 12.14
N SER A 279 -5.11 1.21 13.09
CA SER A 279 -4.22 2.26 13.61
C SER A 279 -3.33 2.82 12.50
N ASN A 280 -2.76 1.94 11.67
CA ASN A 280 -1.94 2.34 10.52
C ASN A 280 -2.76 3.11 9.49
N SER A 281 -3.99 2.65 9.21
CA SER A 281 -4.94 3.34 8.32
C SER A 281 -5.22 4.77 8.80
N ALA A 282 -5.43 4.98 10.10
CA ALA A 282 -5.65 6.30 10.69
C ALA A 282 -4.47 7.25 10.43
N VAL A 283 -3.25 6.78 10.71
CA VAL A 283 -2.01 7.54 10.51
C VAL A 283 -1.84 7.92 9.03
N LEU A 284 -2.07 7.00 8.11
CA LEU A 284 -1.92 7.25 6.68
C LEU A 284 -2.98 8.25 6.15
N PHE A 285 -4.21 8.22 6.68
CA PHE A 285 -5.20 9.26 6.36
C PHE A 285 -4.77 10.64 6.88
N ASP A 286 -4.25 10.72 8.12
CA ASP A 286 -3.72 11.98 8.67
C ASP A 286 -2.54 12.52 7.86
N GLU A 287 -1.60 11.64 7.49
CA GLU A 287 -0.46 12.00 6.64
C GLU A 287 -0.93 12.52 5.27
N ALA A 288 -1.88 11.84 4.63
CA ALA A 288 -2.48 12.30 3.39
C ALA A 288 -3.15 13.68 3.53
N THR A 289 -3.90 13.93 4.61
CA THR A 289 -4.48 15.24 4.91
C THR A 289 -3.37 16.30 4.97
N VAL A 290 -2.32 16.05 5.74
CA VAL A 290 -1.20 17.00 5.90
C VAL A 290 -0.54 17.31 4.56
N GLN A 291 -0.35 16.31 3.70
CA GLN A 291 0.22 16.52 2.36
C GLN A 291 -0.72 17.35 1.47
N LEU A 292 -2.02 17.06 1.47
CA LEU A 292 -3.00 17.83 0.69
C LEU A 292 -3.06 19.30 1.14
N GLN A 293 -3.00 19.56 2.45
CA GLN A 293 -2.96 20.93 2.99
C GLN A 293 -1.67 21.69 2.62
N ARG A 294 -0.58 20.98 2.33
CA ARG A 294 0.69 21.57 1.84
C ARG A 294 0.68 21.83 0.33
N ALA A 295 -0.31 21.33 -0.41
CA ALA A 295 -0.38 21.53 -1.85
C ALA A 295 -0.53 23.02 -2.20
N SER A 296 0.31 23.50 -3.12
CA SER A 296 0.22 24.85 -3.66
C SER A 296 -0.13 24.77 -5.14
N TYR A 297 -1.23 25.41 -5.52
CA TYR A 297 -1.70 25.50 -6.90
C TYR A 297 -1.20 26.76 -7.63
N ALA A 298 -0.60 27.69 -6.88
CA ALA A 298 -0.14 28.97 -7.42
C ALA A 298 0.97 28.78 -8.46
N GLY A 299 0.78 29.37 -9.64
CA GLY A 299 1.75 29.30 -10.74
C GLY A 299 1.82 27.93 -11.43
N THR A 300 0.87 27.03 -11.14
CA THR A 300 0.78 25.73 -11.80
C THR A 300 -0.15 25.76 -13.02
N GLU A 301 0.07 24.87 -13.98
CA GLU A 301 -0.80 24.72 -15.15
C GLU A 301 -2.09 23.92 -14.85
N PHE A 302 -2.17 23.30 -13.67
CA PHE A 302 -3.31 22.48 -13.25
C PHE A 302 -4.51 23.32 -12.78
N GLY A 303 -4.35 24.65 -12.72
CA GLY A 303 -5.36 25.57 -12.21
C GLY A 303 -5.47 25.57 -10.69
N ASP A 304 -6.47 26.26 -10.17
CA ASP A 304 -6.70 26.37 -8.72
C ASP A 304 -7.51 25.20 -8.18
N GLY A 305 -6.84 24.29 -7.47
CA GLY A 305 -7.45 23.15 -6.80
C GLY A 305 -7.83 23.39 -5.33
N THR A 306 -7.67 24.61 -4.80
CA THR A 306 -7.86 24.91 -3.37
C THR A 306 -9.24 24.49 -2.87
N ALA A 307 -10.29 24.80 -3.63
CA ALA A 307 -11.66 24.41 -3.27
C ALA A 307 -11.89 22.89 -3.23
N TYR A 308 -11.14 22.11 -4.03
CA TYR A 308 -11.19 20.65 -3.96
C TYR A 308 -10.50 20.14 -2.69
N THR A 309 -9.31 20.66 -2.38
CA THR A 309 -8.57 20.33 -1.16
C THR A 309 -9.37 20.66 0.10
N GLU A 310 -9.97 21.86 0.17
CA GLU A 310 -10.83 22.28 1.28
C GLU A 310 -12.05 21.38 1.46
N ALA A 311 -12.56 20.78 0.37
CA ALA A 311 -13.71 19.88 0.43
C ALA A 311 -13.34 18.44 0.85
N ILE A 312 -12.16 17.94 0.45
CA ILE A 312 -11.76 16.56 0.73
C ILE A 312 -11.12 16.40 2.12
N VAL A 313 -10.39 17.40 2.61
CA VAL A 313 -9.69 17.33 3.90
C VAL A 313 -10.61 16.94 5.07
N PRO A 314 -11.78 17.60 5.28
CA PRO A 314 -12.68 17.21 6.38
C PRO A 314 -13.18 15.77 6.26
N ILE A 315 -13.35 15.27 5.03
CA ILE A 315 -13.78 13.88 4.79
C ILE A 315 -12.68 12.91 5.23
N LEU A 316 -11.42 13.20 4.91
CA LEU A 316 -10.29 12.36 5.32
C LEU A 316 -10.09 12.38 6.84
N ASP A 317 -10.25 13.54 7.48
CA ASP A 317 -10.18 13.68 8.93
C ASP A 317 -11.28 12.86 9.63
N GLU A 318 -12.51 12.92 9.13
CA GLU A 318 -13.62 12.09 9.61
C GLU A 318 -13.32 10.59 9.41
N LYS A 319 -12.66 10.21 8.30
CA LYS A 319 -12.26 8.82 8.06
C LYS A 319 -11.16 8.36 8.99
N ALA A 320 -10.11 9.17 9.20
CA ALA A 320 -9.04 8.90 10.15
C ALA A 320 -9.59 8.69 11.56
N ALA A 321 -10.49 9.57 12.01
CA ALA A 321 -11.16 9.45 13.30
C ALA A 321 -11.99 8.16 13.40
N TYR A 322 -12.75 7.82 12.37
CA TYR A 322 -13.53 6.59 12.34
C TYR A 322 -12.66 5.33 12.44
N VAL A 323 -11.57 5.23 11.65
CA VAL A 323 -10.70 4.05 11.71
C VAL A 323 -9.89 4.00 13.01
N ALA A 324 -9.59 5.14 13.64
CA ALA A 324 -8.99 5.18 14.97
C ALA A 324 -9.96 4.62 16.04
N GLU A 325 -11.24 4.99 16.01
CA GLU A 325 -12.26 4.39 16.89
C GLU A 325 -12.39 2.88 16.64
N PHE A 326 -12.32 2.43 15.38
CA PHE A 326 -12.34 1.00 15.07
C PHE A 326 -11.08 0.30 15.61
N ALA A 327 -9.91 0.92 15.57
CA ALA A 327 -8.70 0.36 16.16
C ALA A 327 -8.87 0.12 17.67
N GLU A 328 -9.44 1.07 18.41
CA GLU A 328 -9.76 0.90 19.83
C GLU A 328 -10.81 -0.20 20.05
N TYR A 329 -11.83 -0.24 19.19
CA TYR A 329 -12.87 -1.26 19.27
C TYR A 329 -12.31 -2.67 19.06
N ALA A 330 -11.41 -2.83 18.10
CA ALA A 330 -10.69 -4.08 17.85
C ALA A 330 -9.80 -4.48 19.04
N ARG A 331 -9.14 -3.53 19.72
CA ARG A 331 -8.40 -3.83 20.97
C ARG A 331 -9.33 -4.30 22.08
N GLY A 332 -10.52 -3.72 22.21
CA GLY A 332 -11.53 -4.21 23.16
C GLY A 332 -11.88 -5.67 22.91
N TRP A 333 -12.08 -6.04 21.64
CA TRP A 333 -12.29 -7.43 21.24
C TRP A 333 -11.08 -8.34 21.45
N GLN A 334 -9.86 -7.86 21.19
CA GLN A 334 -8.63 -8.59 21.46
C GLN A 334 -8.55 -8.99 22.93
N HIS A 335 -8.69 -8.04 23.85
CA HIS A 335 -8.65 -8.30 25.29
C HIS A 335 -9.85 -9.13 25.74
N GLY A 336 -11.02 -8.96 25.13
CA GLY A 336 -12.17 -9.85 25.34
C GLY A 336 -11.83 -11.30 25.01
N ALA A 337 -11.26 -11.56 23.84
CA ALA A 337 -10.83 -12.88 23.40
C ALA A 337 -9.76 -13.47 24.34
N ALA A 338 -8.77 -12.68 24.74
CA ALA A 338 -7.76 -13.07 25.72
C ALA A 338 -8.38 -13.47 27.08
N ALA A 339 -9.40 -12.73 27.54
CA ALA A 339 -10.13 -13.06 28.75
C ALA A 339 -10.85 -14.42 28.64
N TYR A 340 -11.56 -14.68 27.53
CA TYR A 340 -12.19 -15.98 27.30
C TYR A 340 -11.17 -17.12 27.24
N ALA A 341 -10.05 -16.92 26.56
CA ALA A 341 -8.95 -17.89 26.51
C ALA A 341 -8.43 -18.22 27.91
N ALA A 342 -8.11 -17.20 28.72
CA ALA A 342 -7.65 -17.36 30.09
C ALA A 342 -8.67 -18.10 30.97
N ARG A 343 -9.95 -17.75 30.86
CA ARG A 343 -11.03 -18.42 31.59
C ARG A 343 -11.12 -19.90 31.24
N THR A 344 -11.02 -20.27 29.97
CA THR A 344 -11.02 -21.69 29.55
C THR A 344 -9.80 -22.46 30.02
N ALA A 345 -8.65 -21.78 30.17
CA ALA A 345 -7.43 -22.36 30.73
C ALA A 345 -7.45 -22.45 32.27
N GLY A 346 -8.44 -21.87 32.94
CA GLY A 346 -8.51 -21.80 34.41
C GLY A 346 -7.57 -20.75 35.02
N ASP A 347 -7.04 -19.82 34.21
CA ASP A 347 -6.21 -18.70 34.67
C ASP A 347 -7.10 -17.52 35.07
N GLU A 348 -7.60 -17.58 36.30
CA GLU A 348 -8.54 -16.60 36.84
C GLU A 348 -7.91 -15.20 37.01
N ALA A 349 -6.61 -15.13 37.28
CA ALA A 349 -5.94 -13.84 37.42
C ALA A 349 -5.87 -13.12 36.07
N ARG A 350 -5.39 -13.82 35.04
CA ARG A 350 -5.34 -13.27 33.69
C ARG A 350 -6.72 -12.96 33.13
N PHE A 351 -7.73 -13.80 33.39
CA PHE A 351 -9.11 -13.51 32.99
C PHE A 351 -9.57 -12.15 33.50
N ARG A 352 -9.32 -11.83 34.79
CA ARG A 352 -9.72 -10.54 35.36
C ARG A 352 -8.98 -9.36 34.77
N ASP A 353 -7.66 -9.49 34.58
CA ASP A 353 -6.85 -8.41 34.03
C ASP A 353 -7.30 -8.08 32.60
N GLU A 354 -7.43 -9.08 31.73
CA GLU A 354 -7.84 -8.90 30.34
C GLU A 354 -9.29 -8.41 30.22
N ALA A 355 -10.21 -8.91 31.05
CA ALA A 355 -11.60 -8.47 31.03
C ALA A 355 -11.74 -7.00 31.47
N ASN A 356 -10.96 -6.54 32.46
CA ASN A 356 -10.96 -5.12 32.87
C ASN A 356 -10.39 -4.23 31.77
N LEU A 357 -9.30 -4.63 31.11
CA LEU A 357 -8.75 -3.89 29.97
C LEU A 357 -9.76 -3.75 28.82
N ALA A 358 -10.47 -4.84 28.49
CA ALA A 358 -11.52 -4.83 27.49
C ALA A 358 -12.70 -3.91 27.89
N ILE A 359 -13.13 -3.96 29.16
CA ILE A 359 -14.18 -3.09 29.70
C ILE A 359 -13.80 -1.62 29.58
N ASP A 360 -12.57 -1.25 29.94
CA ASP A 360 -12.09 0.14 29.88
C ASP A 360 -12.08 0.65 28.44
N LEU A 361 -11.60 -0.17 27.50
CA LEU A 361 -11.60 0.16 26.06
C LEU A 361 -13.03 0.33 25.51
N PHE A 362 -13.94 -0.58 25.83
CA PHE A 362 -15.33 -0.46 25.40
C PHE A 362 -16.06 0.70 26.09
N ASP A 363 -15.73 1.02 27.35
CA ASP A 363 -16.32 2.17 28.05
C ASP A 363 -15.90 3.49 27.40
N GLY A 364 -14.64 3.59 26.96
CA GLY A 364 -14.11 4.73 26.18
C GLY A 364 -14.90 5.01 24.90
N LEU A 365 -15.45 3.97 24.27
CA LEU A 365 -16.19 4.08 23.01
C LEU A 365 -17.70 4.31 23.18
N ARG A 366 -18.23 4.43 24.39
CA ARG A 366 -19.68 4.51 24.62
C ARG A 366 -20.36 5.72 23.97
N SER A 367 -19.63 6.81 23.76
CA SER A 367 -20.14 7.99 23.06
C SER A 367 -19.91 7.94 21.55
N SER A 368 -19.20 6.92 21.03
CA SER A 368 -19.00 6.75 19.59
C SER A 368 -20.35 6.57 18.91
N ALA A 369 -20.58 7.33 17.84
CA ALA A 369 -21.76 7.17 17.00
C ALA A 369 -21.75 5.84 16.24
N ALA A 370 -20.57 5.32 15.91
CA ALA A 370 -20.40 4.09 15.14
C ALA A 370 -20.43 2.84 16.03
N PHE A 371 -19.73 2.87 17.17
CA PHE A 371 -19.49 1.68 17.98
C PHE A 371 -20.18 1.70 19.36
N GLY A 372 -20.74 2.83 19.79
CA GLY A 372 -21.15 3.03 21.19
C GLY A 372 -22.18 2.03 21.70
N ALA A 373 -23.17 1.66 20.88
CA ALA A 373 -24.19 0.68 21.26
C ALA A 373 -23.60 -0.72 21.46
N ASP A 374 -22.71 -1.14 20.55
CA ASP A 374 -22.09 -2.47 20.59
C ASP A 374 -21.00 -2.53 21.67
N ALA A 375 -20.19 -1.48 21.81
CA ALA A 375 -19.22 -1.36 22.89
C ALA A 375 -19.88 -1.45 24.27
N ALA A 376 -21.01 -0.76 24.49
CA ALA A 376 -21.77 -0.86 25.73
C ALA A 376 -22.24 -2.31 26.00
N ALA A 377 -22.74 -3.01 24.98
CA ALA A 377 -23.17 -4.40 25.13
C ALA A 377 -22.01 -5.34 25.50
N ASN A 378 -20.87 -5.23 24.82
CA ASN A 378 -19.69 -6.06 25.09
C ASN A 378 -19.10 -5.80 26.48
N ARG A 379 -19.04 -4.52 26.89
CA ARG A 379 -18.66 -4.11 28.24
C ARG A 379 -19.53 -4.77 29.30
N ASP A 380 -20.86 -4.72 29.14
CA ASP A 380 -21.79 -5.24 30.14
C ASP A 380 -21.74 -6.77 30.24
N VAL A 381 -21.49 -7.48 29.12
CA VAL A 381 -21.23 -8.93 29.13
C VAL A 381 -20.01 -9.25 29.99
N LEU A 382 -18.88 -8.59 29.74
CA LEU A 382 -17.64 -8.85 30.50
C LEU A 382 -17.78 -8.47 31.98
N ALA A 383 -18.46 -7.36 32.29
CA ALA A 383 -18.74 -6.96 33.66
C ALA A 383 -19.60 -8.00 34.40
N GLY A 384 -20.61 -8.57 33.71
CA GLY A 384 -21.42 -9.65 34.25
C GLY A 384 -20.61 -10.92 34.51
N LEU A 385 -19.64 -11.24 33.63
CA LEU A 385 -18.77 -12.40 33.79
C LEU A 385 -17.77 -12.27 34.95
N LEU A 386 -17.35 -11.04 35.29
CA LEU A 386 -16.49 -10.75 36.44
C LEU A 386 -17.23 -10.82 37.79
N ALA A 387 -18.55 -10.60 37.77
CA ALA A 387 -19.38 -10.60 38.97
C ALA A 387 -19.91 -12.00 39.36
N ALA A 388 -19.81 -12.97 38.45
CA ALA A 388 -20.24 -14.36 38.62
C ALA A 388 -19.10 -15.23 39.16
#